data_AF-A0A820GXW8-F1
#
_entry.id   AF-A0A820GXW8-F1
#
_cell.length_a   1.000
_cell.length_b   1.000
_cell.length_c   1.000
_cell.angle_alpha   90.00
_cell.angle_beta   90.00
_cell.angle_gamma   90.00
#
_symmetry.space_group_name_H-M   'P 1'
#
loop_
_entity.id
_entity.type
_entity.pdbx_description
1 polymer ?
#
loop_
_entity_poly.entity_id
_entity_poly.type
_entity_poly.pdbx_seq_one_letter_code
_entity_poly.pdbx_strand_id
1 'polypeptide(L)'
;VFIKNHTTENCNPEKSDMSMFKSGHWKSQYFQYGKWHGPCRFSLTFDTNSMTVKGTGSDDIGKFTINGIYSHETSRLGLSKKYQLGTGNKTENLGHTVTIQLTWNETNNQFEGKWYVQTNKYHGNDKFQLKFDGQHLSTNLNSDDKSLGFTIGGGIDKPVLNHFTSIIISHIYENALADGVEQLKSYDILLRVNDIDITNMKQETVVDILKRSGKQIKLFIRRLSPPIIKTIELQHNGRLGIRITGGIGREYIPDDHGIFIKHINTLQTNDRLEIGDRLLQISSMVK
;
A
#
# COMPACT_ATOMS: atom_id res chain seq x y z
N VAL A 1 -26.87 -0.99 21.68
CA VAL A 1 -26.40 -1.94 22.71
C VAL A 1 -26.68 -3.33 22.17
N PHE A 2 -25.65 -4.12 21.88
CA PHE A 2 -25.82 -5.50 21.48
C PHE A 2 -24.76 -6.37 22.14
N ILE A 3 -25.22 -7.50 22.65
CA ILE A 3 -24.61 -8.37 23.66
C ILE A 3 -23.72 -9.41 22.97
N LYS A 4 -22.52 -9.63 23.52
CA LYS A 4 -21.62 -10.75 23.18
C LYS A 4 -22.23 -12.08 23.63
N ASN A 5 -22.15 -13.09 22.77
CA ASN A 5 -22.06 -14.48 23.20
C ASN A 5 -20.69 -15.03 22.78
N HIS A 6 -19.88 -15.42 23.77
CA HIS A 6 -18.65 -16.18 23.60
C HIS A 6 -18.95 -17.67 23.72
N THR A 7 -18.31 -18.48 22.86
CA THR A 7 -17.74 -19.85 23.01
C THR A 7 -17.74 -20.51 21.61
N THR A 8 -16.77 -21.26 21.10
CA THR A 8 -15.45 -21.79 21.52
C THR A 8 -14.74 -22.31 20.26
N GLU A 9 -13.40 -22.33 20.29
CA GLU A 9 -12.49 -23.28 19.61
C GLU A 9 -12.40 -23.36 18.07
N ASN A 10 -11.25 -22.93 17.53
CA ASN A 10 -10.22 -23.87 17.05
C ASN A 10 -8.99 -23.12 16.53
N CYS A 11 -7.82 -23.44 17.09
CA CYS A 11 -6.52 -23.00 16.59
C CYS A 11 -6.25 -23.65 15.23
N ASN A 12 -6.19 -22.81 14.19
CA ASN A 12 -5.62 -23.16 12.89
C ASN A 12 -4.40 -22.24 12.67
N PRO A 13 -3.16 -22.75 12.61
CA PRO A 13 -1.97 -21.92 12.44
C PRO A 13 -1.72 -21.65 10.95
N GLU A 14 -2.66 -20.98 10.27
CA GLU A 14 -2.46 -20.56 8.85
C GLU A 14 -3.43 -19.42 8.43
N LYS A 15 -3.76 -18.52 9.37
CA LYS A 15 -4.32 -17.19 9.07
C LYS A 15 -3.40 -16.12 9.64
N SER A 16 -2.20 -16.00 9.09
CA SER A 16 -1.34 -14.85 9.38
C SER A 16 -1.87 -13.61 8.64
N ASP A 17 -2.63 -12.81 9.38
CA ASP A 17 -2.54 -11.34 9.38
C ASP A 17 -2.80 -10.57 8.06
N MET A 18 -3.93 -10.84 7.39
CA MET A 18 -4.46 -10.00 6.30
C MET A 18 -5.63 -9.15 6.79
N SER A 19 -5.42 -8.35 7.82
CA SER A 19 -6.42 -7.34 8.23
C SER A 19 -6.54 -6.26 7.15
N MET A 20 -7.75 -6.01 6.64
CA MET A 20 -8.05 -4.82 5.81
C MET A 20 -7.78 -3.49 6.55
N PHE A 21 -7.76 -3.53 7.88
CA PHE A 21 -7.45 -2.40 8.75
C PHE A 21 -5.95 -2.37 9.04
N LYS A 22 -5.21 -1.65 8.19
CA LYS A 22 -3.74 -1.56 8.24
C LYS A 22 -3.27 -0.19 8.71
N SER A 23 -2.42 -0.18 9.73
CA SER A 23 -1.72 1.05 10.14
C SER A 23 -0.72 1.48 9.07
N GLY A 24 -0.74 2.75 8.70
CA GLY A 24 0.11 3.29 7.64
C GLY A 24 -0.51 4.49 6.95
N HIS A 25 -0.10 4.73 5.71
CA HIS A 25 -0.61 5.84 4.90
C HIS A 25 -1.76 5.37 4.02
N TRP A 26 -2.73 6.25 3.87
CA TRP A 26 -3.94 6.04 3.10
C TRP A 26 -4.15 7.20 2.15
N LYS A 27 -4.67 6.90 0.96
CA LYS A 27 -5.15 7.89 -0.01
C LYS A 27 -6.66 7.97 0.08
N SER A 28 -7.17 9.18 0.25
CA SER A 28 -8.59 9.46 0.14
C SER A 28 -8.93 10.27 -1.09
N GLN A 29 -10.10 10.03 -1.66
CA GLN A 29 -10.77 10.96 -2.56
C GLN A 29 -12.23 11.11 -2.16
N TYR A 30 -12.79 12.29 -2.41
CA TYR A 30 -14.18 12.60 -2.10
C TYR A 30 -14.86 13.26 -3.30
N PHE A 31 -16.14 12.97 -3.48
CA PHE A 31 -16.94 13.58 -4.53
C PHE A 31 -17.62 14.83 -3.98
N GLN A 32 -17.58 15.93 -4.72
CA GLN A 32 -18.28 17.17 -4.37
C GLN A 32 -18.41 18.05 -5.61
N TYR A 33 -19.56 18.71 -5.76
CA TYR A 33 -19.84 19.61 -6.89
C TYR A 33 -19.66 18.94 -8.26
N GLY A 34 -20.09 17.68 -8.38
CA GLY A 34 -20.04 16.94 -9.64
C GLY A 34 -18.66 16.43 -10.05
N LYS A 35 -17.63 16.55 -9.21
CA LYS A 35 -16.27 16.05 -9.50
C LYS A 35 -15.63 15.37 -8.30
N TRP A 36 -14.64 14.51 -8.59
CA TRP A 36 -13.75 13.94 -7.58
C TRP A 36 -12.67 14.95 -7.19
N HIS A 37 -12.36 15.01 -5.90
CA HIS A 37 -11.27 15.78 -5.31
C HIS A 37 -10.29 14.85 -4.60
N GLY A 38 -9.01 15.23 -4.57
CA GLY A 38 -7.90 14.40 -4.11
C GLY A 38 -7.07 13.81 -5.26
N PRO A 39 -6.22 12.80 -5.01
CA PRO A 39 -6.09 12.08 -3.74
C PRO A 39 -5.32 12.87 -2.67
N CYS A 40 -5.88 12.94 -1.45
CA CYS A 40 -5.16 13.41 -0.28
C CYS A 40 -4.56 12.22 0.47
N ARG A 41 -3.30 12.34 0.93
CA ARG A 41 -2.64 11.32 1.76
C ARG A 41 -2.67 11.68 3.23
N PHE A 42 -2.95 10.72 4.09
CA PHE A 42 -2.85 10.88 5.55
C PHE A 42 -2.54 9.55 6.24
N SER A 43 -2.12 9.60 7.50
CA SER A 43 -1.81 8.42 8.29
C SER A 43 -3.01 7.96 9.11
N LEU A 44 -3.17 6.65 9.22
CA LEU A 44 -4.07 6.00 10.17
C LEU A 44 -3.29 4.96 10.99
N THR A 45 -3.57 4.90 12.28
CA THR A 45 -3.07 3.91 13.22
C THR A 45 -4.26 3.22 13.87
N PHE A 46 -4.38 1.92 13.64
CA PHE A 46 -5.44 1.07 14.17
C PHE A 46 -4.97 0.41 15.47
N ASP A 47 -5.81 0.46 16.50
CA ASP A 47 -5.61 -0.21 17.78
C ASP A 47 -6.55 -1.42 17.86
N THR A 48 -5.96 -2.61 17.81
CA THR A 48 -6.65 -3.91 17.84
C THR A 48 -7.27 -4.22 19.19
N ASN A 49 -6.82 -3.61 20.29
CA ASN A 49 -7.38 -3.87 21.61
C ASN A 49 -8.69 -3.12 21.81
N SER A 50 -8.74 -1.87 21.36
CA SER A 50 -9.90 -1.00 21.54
C SER A 50 -10.82 -0.93 20.31
N MET A 51 -10.42 -1.52 19.18
CA MET A 51 -11.10 -1.37 17.88
C MET A 51 -11.28 0.10 17.48
N THR A 52 -10.29 0.92 17.84
CA THR A 52 -10.25 2.35 17.52
C THR A 52 -9.19 2.66 16.48
N VAL A 53 -9.38 3.77 15.79
CA VAL A 53 -8.42 4.28 14.82
C VAL A 53 -8.14 5.75 15.09
N LYS A 54 -6.87 6.13 15.00
CA LYS A 54 -6.42 7.52 15.08
C LYS A 54 -5.64 7.88 13.83
N GLY A 55 -5.57 9.15 13.52
CA GLY A 55 -4.81 9.60 12.36
C GLY A 55 -4.56 11.09 12.33
N THR A 56 -3.71 11.50 11.41
CA THR A 56 -3.36 12.90 11.20
C THR A 56 -3.05 13.13 9.73
N GLY A 57 -3.31 14.34 9.25
CA GLY A 57 -2.95 14.73 7.90
C GLY A 57 -3.19 16.21 7.64
N SER A 58 -3.04 16.57 6.37
CA SER A 58 -3.36 17.91 5.88
C SER A 58 -3.83 17.82 4.44
N ASP A 59 -4.77 18.68 4.09
CA ASP A 59 -5.23 18.91 2.71
C ASP A 59 -5.36 20.41 2.45
N ASP A 60 -6.01 20.75 1.32
CA ASP A 60 -6.22 22.14 0.89
C ASP A 60 -7.09 22.95 1.87
N ILE A 61 -7.87 22.30 2.74
CA ILE A 61 -8.64 22.97 3.79
C ILE A 61 -7.72 23.26 4.98
N GLY A 62 -6.97 22.27 5.45
CA GLY A 62 -5.98 22.49 6.50
C GLY A 62 -5.47 21.22 7.16
N LYS A 63 -4.75 21.38 8.28
CA LYS A 63 -4.32 20.25 9.11
C LYS A 63 -5.50 19.67 9.85
N PHE A 64 -5.52 18.36 10.04
CA PHE A 64 -6.59 17.66 10.72
C PHE A 64 -6.10 16.48 11.54
N THR A 65 -6.91 16.10 12.53
CA THR A 65 -6.80 14.83 13.25
C THR A 65 -7.98 13.94 12.92
N ILE A 66 -7.78 12.64 13.02
CA ILE A 66 -8.80 11.61 12.83
C ILE A 66 -8.93 10.82 14.13
N ASN A 67 -10.17 10.60 14.56
CA ASN A 67 -10.52 9.58 15.55
C ASN A 67 -11.66 8.75 14.97
N GLY A 68 -11.71 7.46 15.28
CA GLY A 68 -12.72 6.59 14.72
C GLY A 68 -12.77 5.22 15.39
N ILE A 69 -13.67 4.41 14.88
CA ILE A 69 -13.87 3.01 15.27
C ILE A 69 -13.98 2.14 14.03
N TYR A 70 -13.69 0.85 14.18
CA TYR A 70 -13.79 -0.10 13.11
C TYR A 70 -14.29 -1.46 13.61
N SER A 71 -14.69 -2.33 12.69
CA SER A 71 -15.21 -3.66 13.01
C SER A 71 -14.77 -4.65 11.96
N HIS A 72 -14.04 -5.69 12.39
CA HIS A 72 -13.70 -6.84 11.56
C HIS A 72 -14.93 -7.63 11.13
N GLU A 73 -15.92 -7.77 12.02
CA GLU A 73 -17.15 -8.55 11.76
C GLU A 73 -17.99 -7.94 10.64
N THR A 74 -18.10 -6.61 10.62
CA THR A 74 -18.93 -5.91 9.63
C THR A 74 -18.12 -5.34 8.47
N SER A 75 -16.79 -5.40 8.55
CA SER A 75 -15.88 -4.75 7.59
C SER A 75 -16.18 -3.25 7.40
N ARG A 76 -16.56 -2.57 8.49
CA ARG A 76 -16.94 -1.14 8.50
C ARG A 76 -15.92 -0.28 9.22
N LEU A 77 -15.81 0.96 8.75
CA LEU A 77 -14.92 2.00 9.28
C LEU A 77 -15.69 3.30 9.45
N GLY A 78 -15.71 3.83 10.68
CA GLY A 78 -16.27 5.14 11.00
C GLY A 78 -15.18 6.09 11.45
N LEU A 79 -15.03 7.22 10.76
CA LEU A 79 -14.02 8.24 11.08
C LEU A 79 -14.67 9.59 11.38
N SER A 80 -14.05 10.33 12.28
CA SER A 80 -14.31 11.72 12.61
C SER A 80 -13.04 12.51 12.33
N LYS A 81 -13.04 13.26 11.22
CA LYS A 81 -11.93 14.10 10.79
C LYS A 81 -12.17 15.53 11.27
N LYS A 82 -11.36 16.01 12.21
CA LYS A 82 -11.50 17.35 12.80
C LYS A 82 -10.37 18.25 12.32
N TYR A 83 -10.73 19.36 11.65
CA TYR A 83 -9.75 20.36 11.23
C TYR A 83 -9.23 21.18 12.42
N GLN A 84 -7.93 21.48 12.37
CA GLN A 84 -7.30 22.43 13.28
C GLN A 84 -7.52 23.85 12.76
N LEU A 85 -8.30 24.64 13.51
CA LEU A 85 -8.58 26.04 13.19
C LEU A 85 -7.27 26.85 13.04
N GLY A 86 -7.24 27.76 12.07
CA GLY A 86 -6.08 28.62 11.80
C GLY A 86 -5.00 27.99 10.92
N THR A 87 -5.22 26.78 10.39
CA THR A 87 -4.33 26.13 9.42
C THR A 87 -4.96 26.09 8.03
N GLY A 88 -4.15 26.09 6.97
CA GLY A 88 -4.64 25.99 5.59
C GLY A 88 -5.53 27.17 5.19
N ASN A 89 -6.64 26.87 4.51
CA ASN A 89 -7.56 27.85 3.95
C ASN A 89 -8.36 28.57 5.05
N LYS A 90 -8.09 29.87 5.24
CA LYS A 90 -8.74 30.71 6.26
C LYS A 90 -10.25 30.88 6.09
N THR A 91 -10.77 30.71 4.88
CA THR A 91 -12.19 30.92 4.57
C THR A 91 -13.02 29.66 4.81
N GLU A 92 -12.45 28.50 4.46
CA GLU A 92 -13.11 27.19 4.52
C GLU A 92 -12.83 26.42 5.80
N ASN A 93 -11.64 26.59 6.40
CA ASN A 93 -11.30 25.94 7.65
C ASN A 93 -11.97 26.63 8.83
N LEU A 94 -13.15 26.14 9.18
CA LEU A 94 -13.91 26.57 10.35
C LEU A 94 -13.60 25.75 11.62
N GLY A 95 -12.53 24.94 11.61
CA GLY A 95 -12.24 23.98 12.69
C GLY A 95 -13.31 22.88 12.85
N HIS A 96 -14.07 22.65 11.77
CA HIS A 96 -15.22 21.76 11.78
C HIS A 96 -14.81 20.28 11.68
N THR A 97 -15.78 19.40 11.95
CA THR A 97 -15.61 17.96 11.86
C THR A 97 -16.36 17.42 10.63
N VAL A 98 -15.69 16.54 9.89
CA VAL A 98 -16.27 15.72 8.82
C VAL A 98 -16.42 14.29 9.34
N THR A 99 -17.64 13.78 9.32
CA THR A 99 -17.94 12.38 9.64
C THR A 99 -17.81 11.55 8.37
N ILE A 100 -17.13 10.41 8.43
CA ILE A 100 -16.91 9.53 7.28
C ILE A 100 -17.33 8.13 7.68
N GLN A 101 -18.17 7.49 6.86
CA GLN A 101 -18.69 6.14 7.10
C GLN A 101 -18.42 5.30 5.88
N LEU A 102 -17.65 4.22 6.05
CA LEU A 102 -17.16 3.37 4.97
C LEU A 102 -17.40 1.90 5.26
N THR A 103 -17.48 1.13 4.17
CA THR A 103 -17.50 -0.33 4.15
C THR A 103 -16.39 -0.80 3.22
N TRP A 104 -15.76 -1.92 3.57
CA TRP A 104 -14.74 -2.54 2.73
C TRP A 104 -15.36 -3.03 1.41
N ASN A 105 -14.71 -2.71 0.30
CA ASN A 105 -15.02 -3.23 -1.02
C ASN A 105 -13.86 -4.16 -1.43
N GLU A 106 -14.11 -5.48 -1.39
CA GLU A 106 -13.12 -6.51 -1.72
C GLU A 106 -12.68 -6.45 -3.19
N THR A 107 -13.61 -6.17 -4.11
CA THR A 107 -13.33 -6.09 -5.55
C THR A 107 -12.35 -4.96 -5.87
N ASN A 108 -12.56 -3.80 -5.26
CA ASN A 108 -11.70 -2.62 -5.50
C ASN A 108 -10.50 -2.53 -4.55
N ASN A 109 -10.44 -3.43 -3.56
CA ASN A 109 -9.44 -3.47 -2.50
C ASN A 109 -9.28 -2.09 -1.80
N GLN A 110 -10.42 -1.50 -1.42
CA GLN A 110 -10.48 -0.19 -0.77
C GLN A 110 -11.75 -0.04 0.07
N PHE A 111 -11.78 0.96 0.96
CA PHE A 111 -12.99 1.37 1.66
C PHE A 111 -13.78 2.38 0.84
N GLU A 112 -15.10 2.22 0.80
CA GLU A 112 -16.02 3.09 0.07
C GLU A 112 -17.23 3.45 0.94
N GLY A 113 -17.77 4.65 0.75
CA GLY A 113 -18.96 5.09 1.48
C GLY A 113 -19.20 6.58 1.32
N LYS A 114 -19.53 7.26 2.42
CA LYS A 114 -19.89 8.68 2.39
C LYS A 114 -19.15 9.51 3.42
N TRP A 115 -18.88 10.75 3.06
CA TRP A 115 -18.54 11.82 3.99
C TRP A 115 -19.78 12.66 4.29
N TYR A 116 -19.81 13.29 5.46
CA TYR A 116 -20.88 14.17 5.94
C TYR A 116 -20.26 15.36 6.66
N VAL A 117 -20.72 16.58 6.36
CA VAL A 117 -20.30 17.79 7.05
C VAL A 117 -21.50 18.68 7.36
N GLN A 118 -21.44 19.31 8.51
CA GLN A 118 -22.41 20.30 8.95
C GLN A 118 -21.68 21.43 9.63
N THR A 119 -21.83 22.63 9.07
CA THR A 119 -21.27 23.88 9.58
C THR A 119 -22.31 24.99 9.45
N ASN A 120 -22.04 26.14 10.05
CA ASN A 120 -22.92 27.31 9.89
C ASN A 120 -22.98 27.84 8.44
N LYS A 121 -22.02 27.48 7.57
CA LYS A 121 -21.94 27.94 6.17
C LYS A 121 -22.35 26.89 5.14
N TYR A 122 -22.24 25.61 5.48
CA TYR A 122 -22.38 24.51 4.53
C TYR A 122 -22.84 23.23 5.22
N HIS A 123 -23.74 22.53 4.53
CA HIS A 123 -24.22 21.20 4.88
C HIS A 123 -24.09 20.34 3.63
N GLY A 124 -23.47 19.17 3.75
CA GLY A 124 -23.21 18.34 2.58
C GLY A 124 -22.88 16.91 2.96
N ASN A 125 -23.11 16.01 2.01
CA ASN A 125 -22.64 14.65 2.05
C ASN A 125 -22.51 14.12 0.63
N ASP A 126 -21.52 13.26 0.40
CA ASP A 126 -21.37 12.57 -0.88
C ASP A 126 -20.37 11.42 -0.73
N LYS A 127 -20.01 10.79 -1.85
CA LYS A 127 -19.11 9.64 -1.94
C LYS A 127 -17.72 9.94 -1.40
N PHE A 128 -17.16 8.96 -0.70
CA PHE A 128 -15.78 8.95 -0.19
C PHE A 128 -15.15 7.60 -0.49
N GLN A 129 -13.88 7.61 -0.90
CA GLN A 129 -13.09 6.41 -1.11
C GLN A 129 -11.77 6.53 -0.37
N LEU A 130 -11.32 5.42 0.21
CA LEU A 130 -10.14 5.36 1.05
C LEU A 130 -9.35 4.08 0.75
N LYS A 131 -8.17 4.23 0.16
CA LYS A 131 -7.32 3.12 -0.27
C LYS A 131 -5.99 3.14 0.47
N PHE A 132 -5.54 1.99 0.93
CA PHE A 132 -4.26 1.86 1.60
C PHE A 132 -3.14 2.18 0.60
N ASP A 133 -2.25 3.10 0.95
CA ASP A 133 -1.13 3.53 0.09
C ASP A 133 0.18 2.84 0.44
N GLY A 134 0.26 2.28 1.65
CA GLY A 134 1.43 1.57 2.15
C GLY A 134 1.86 2.03 3.53
N GLN A 135 2.70 1.23 4.17
CA GLN A 135 3.38 1.61 5.40
C GLN A 135 4.62 2.41 5.05
N HIS A 136 4.74 3.64 5.55
CA HIS A 136 5.97 4.40 5.39
C HIS A 136 6.86 4.11 6.58
N LEU A 137 8.06 3.63 6.32
CA LEU A 137 9.04 3.28 7.32
C LEU A 137 10.32 4.06 7.03
N SER A 138 11.15 4.23 8.05
CA SER A 138 12.53 4.66 7.87
C SER A 138 13.46 3.69 8.55
N THR A 139 14.58 3.39 7.92
CA THR A 139 15.64 2.57 8.51
C THR A 139 17.00 3.22 8.29
N ASN A 140 17.94 2.93 9.18
CA ASN A 140 19.31 3.40 9.07
C ASN A 140 20.21 2.23 8.72
N LEU A 141 21.11 2.46 7.77
CA LEU A 141 22.19 1.57 7.38
C LEU A 141 23.49 2.25 7.76
N ASN A 142 24.39 1.52 8.42
CA ASN A 142 25.77 1.95 8.56
C ASN A 142 26.63 1.10 7.63
N SER A 143 27.03 1.67 6.49
CA SER A 143 27.81 0.94 5.51
C SER A 143 29.21 0.62 6.02
N ASP A 144 29.82 1.45 6.88
CA ASP A 144 31.24 1.33 7.26
C ASP A 144 32.15 1.01 6.05
N ASP A 145 31.88 1.66 4.91
CA ASP A 145 32.54 1.45 3.60
C ASP A 145 32.29 0.07 2.94
N LYS A 146 31.37 -0.75 3.47
CA LYS A 146 30.87 -2.00 2.86
C LYS A 146 29.74 -1.73 1.88
N SER A 147 29.47 -2.72 1.02
CA SER A 147 28.29 -2.68 0.15
C SER A 147 27.00 -2.73 0.99
N LEU A 148 25.94 -2.07 0.49
CA LEU A 148 24.66 -2.04 1.20
C LEU A 148 23.92 -3.38 1.18
N GLY A 149 24.31 -4.30 0.29
CA GLY A 149 23.76 -5.66 0.27
C GLY A 149 22.39 -5.80 -0.38
N PHE A 150 21.97 -4.85 -1.22
CA PHE A 150 20.71 -4.95 -1.96
C PHE A 150 20.85 -4.42 -3.39
N THR A 151 19.97 -4.87 -4.29
CA THR A 151 19.80 -4.32 -5.63
C THR A 151 18.55 -3.47 -5.72
N ILE A 152 18.55 -2.51 -6.64
CA ILE A 152 17.37 -1.71 -6.94
C ILE A 152 16.90 -1.95 -8.38
N GLY A 153 15.60 -1.90 -8.59
CA GLY A 153 14.96 -1.87 -9.90
C GLY A 153 14.07 -0.63 -10.06
N GLY A 154 13.53 -0.41 -11.25
CA GLY A 154 12.63 0.71 -11.51
C GLY A 154 13.36 2.00 -11.91
N GLY A 155 12.69 3.13 -11.75
CA GLY A 155 13.13 4.44 -12.24
C GLY A 155 12.30 4.90 -13.43
N ILE A 156 12.29 6.21 -13.69
CA ILE A 156 11.56 6.80 -14.82
C ILE A 156 12.07 6.32 -16.18
N ASP A 157 13.34 5.88 -16.23
CA ASP A 157 14.04 5.35 -17.40
C ASP A 157 13.85 3.84 -17.58
N LYS A 158 13.60 3.12 -16.48
CA LYS A 158 13.45 1.66 -16.46
C LYS A 158 12.21 1.26 -15.67
N PRO A 159 11.01 1.68 -16.10
CA PRO A 159 9.78 1.35 -15.41
C PRO A 159 9.63 -0.17 -15.29
N VAL A 160 9.25 -0.62 -14.09
CA VAL A 160 8.75 -1.97 -13.88
C VAL A 160 7.32 -2.04 -14.44
N LEU A 161 6.79 -3.26 -14.57
CA LEU A 161 5.43 -3.60 -15.00
C LEU A 161 4.37 -2.49 -14.83
N ASN A 162 3.53 -2.28 -15.85
CA ASN A 162 2.42 -1.32 -15.84
C ASN A 162 2.87 0.14 -15.63
N HIS A 163 4.01 0.53 -16.22
CA HIS A 163 4.58 1.88 -16.09
C HIS A 163 4.93 2.26 -14.65
N PHE A 164 5.24 1.27 -13.81
CA PHE A 164 5.63 1.49 -12.44
C PHE A 164 7.07 2.03 -12.37
N THR A 165 7.20 3.35 -12.38
CA THR A 165 8.49 4.06 -12.41
C THR A 165 9.16 4.19 -11.03
N SER A 166 8.52 3.75 -9.94
CA SER A 166 9.10 3.88 -8.60
C SER A 166 10.36 3.02 -8.47
N ILE A 167 11.32 3.50 -7.68
CA ILE A 167 12.52 2.73 -7.33
C ILE A 167 12.13 1.68 -6.29
N ILE A 168 12.43 0.42 -6.58
CA ILE A 168 12.16 -0.72 -5.71
C ILE A 168 13.46 -1.37 -5.26
N ILE A 169 13.47 -1.94 -4.06
CA ILE A 169 14.50 -2.92 -3.67
C ILE A 169 14.12 -4.24 -4.33
N SER A 170 14.84 -4.66 -5.36
CA SER A 170 14.53 -5.90 -6.11
C SER A 170 15.01 -7.14 -5.35
N HIS A 171 16.15 -7.04 -4.68
CA HIS A 171 16.75 -8.16 -3.95
C HIS A 171 17.55 -7.67 -2.75
N ILE A 172 17.55 -8.44 -1.66
CA ILE A 172 18.44 -8.30 -0.51
C ILE A 172 19.27 -9.59 -0.45
N TYR A 173 20.60 -9.45 -0.47
CA TYR A 173 21.51 -10.59 -0.46
C TYR A 173 21.66 -11.14 0.96
N GLU A 174 21.58 -12.47 1.09
CA GLU A 174 21.78 -13.15 2.37
C GLU A 174 23.11 -12.78 3.03
N ASN A 175 23.10 -12.61 4.35
CA ASN A 175 24.23 -12.22 5.18
C ASN A 175 24.86 -10.86 4.83
N ALA A 176 24.20 -10.04 4.01
CA ALA A 176 24.66 -8.71 3.68
C ALA A 176 24.15 -7.66 4.68
N LEU A 177 24.64 -6.41 4.57
CA LEU A 177 24.27 -5.32 5.48
C LEU A 177 22.75 -5.13 5.58
N ALA A 178 22.07 -5.06 4.43
CA ALA A 178 20.61 -4.89 4.38
C ALA A 178 19.82 -6.08 4.91
N ASP A 179 20.36 -7.30 4.86
CA ASP A 179 19.71 -8.51 5.37
C ASP A 179 19.62 -8.49 6.90
N GLY A 180 20.62 -7.89 7.55
CA GLY A 180 20.60 -7.64 9.00
C GLY A 180 19.62 -6.54 9.45
N VAL A 181 18.93 -5.86 8.53
CA VAL A 181 17.99 -4.77 8.85
C VAL A 181 16.56 -5.25 8.74
N GLU A 182 15.97 -5.61 9.88
CA GLU A 182 14.61 -6.16 9.99
C GLU A 182 13.53 -5.31 9.29
N GLN A 183 13.68 -3.98 9.31
CA GLN A 183 12.71 -3.08 8.69
C GLN A 183 12.81 -3.01 7.18
N LEU A 184 13.87 -3.53 6.55
CA LEU A 184 14.09 -3.48 5.10
C LEU A 184 13.78 -4.84 4.48
N LYS A 185 12.98 -4.86 3.41
CA LYS A 185 12.59 -6.09 2.72
C LYS A 185 12.66 -5.89 1.21
N SER A 186 12.86 -6.99 0.49
CA SER A 186 12.64 -7.01 -0.96
C SER A 186 11.22 -6.51 -1.28
N TYR A 187 11.11 -5.80 -2.40
CA TYR A 187 9.91 -5.11 -2.90
C TYR A 187 9.45 -3.88 -2.11
N ASP A 188 10.24 -3.42 -1.14
CA ASP A 188 10.04 -2.08 -0.59
C ASP A 188 10.30 -1.02 -1.66
N ILE A 189 9.46 0.02 -1.67
CA ILE A 189 9.61 1.16 -2.57
C ILE A 189 10.47 2.20 -1.88
N LEU A 190 11.64 2.52 -2.43
CA LEU A 190 12.48 3.59 -1.91
C LEU A 190 11.87 4.95 -2.29
N LEU A 191 11.61 5.77 -1.28
CA LEU A 191 11.10 7.13 -1.46
C LEU A 191 12.21 8.17 -1.30
N ARG A 192 13.13 7.94 -0.36
CA ARG A 192 14.18 8.90 -0.01
C ARG A 192 15.46 8.20 0.42
N VAL A 193 16.60 8.78 0.06
CA VAL A 193 17.91 8.42 0.60
C VAL A 193 18.45 9.64 1.33
N ASN A 194 18.69 9.49 2.64
CA ASN A 194 18.95 10.59 3.56
C ASN A 194 17.83 11.65 3.46
N ASP A 195 18.15 12.84 2.95
CA ASP A 195 17.21 13.94 2.75
C ASP A 195 16.85 14.18 1.27
N ILE A 196 17.30 13.31 0.37
CA ILE A 196 17.08 13.43 -1.07
C ILE A 196 15.88 12.56 -1.50
N ASP A 197 14.80 13.20 -1.96
CA ASP A 197 13.65 12.54 -2.59
C ASP A 197 14.06 11.96 -3.95
N ILE A 198 13.76 10.68 -4.16
CA ILE A 198 14.16 9.93 -5.36
C ILE A 198 12.97 9.41 -6.19
N THR A 199 11.74 9.74 -5.81
CA THR A 199 10.51 9.12 -6.35
C THR A 199 10.29 9.29 -7.86
N ASN A 200 10.95 10.26 -8.49
CA ASN A 200 10.87 10.55 -9.93
C ASN A 200 12.26 10.63 -10.60
N MET A 201 13.23 9.86 -10.09
CA MET A 201 14.58 9.84 -10.63
C MET A 201 14.83 8.64 -11.54
N LYS A 202 15.86 8.74 -12.38
CA LYS A 202 16.38 7.60 -13.13
C LYS A 202 17.08 6.62 -12.19
N GLN A 203 17.07 5.34 -12.53
CA GLN A 203 17.74 4.31 -11.73
C GLN A 203 19.21 4.64 -11.50
N GLU A 204 19.93 5.03 -12.56
CA GLU A 204 21.36 5.38 -12.51
C GLU A 204 21.66 6.52 -11.53
N THR A 205 20.80 7.55 -11.50
CA THR A 205 20.93 8.70 -10.60
C THR A 205 20.78 8.27 -9.14
N VAL A 206 19.86 7.34 -8.87
CA VAL A 206 19.64 6.83 -7.52
C VAL A 206 20.80 5.94 -7.06
N VAL A 207 21.38 5.14 -7.96
CA VAL A 207 22.60 4.39 -7.68
C VAL A 207 23.74 5.33 -7.29
N ASP A 208 23.91 6.44 -8.00
CA ASP A 208 24.94 7.45 -7.69
C ASP A 208 24.69 8.12 -6.34
N ILE A 209 23.44 8.43 -6.00
CA ILE A 209 23.07 8.98 -4.67
C ILE A 209 23.44 7.98 -3.57
N LEU A 210 23.07 6.70 -3.70
CA LEU A 210 23.39 5.67 -2.71
C LEU A 210 24.90 5.52 -2.51
N LYS A 211 25.69 5.52 -3.59
CA LYS A 211 27.17 5.45 -3.53
C LYS A 211 27.80 6.66 -2.84
N ARG A 212 27.21 7.85 -2.99
CA ARG A 212 27.72 9.11 -2.41
C ARG A 212 27.17 9.42 -1.01
N SER A 213 26.23 8.62 -0.51
CA SER A 213 25.54 8.87 0.76
C SER A 213 26.40 8.64 2.02
N GLY A 214 27.65 8.19 1.86
CA GLY A 214 28.61 8.01 2.94
C GLY A 214 28.33 6.77 3.80
N LYS A 215 28.82 6.80 5.04
CA LYS A 215 28.71 5.67 5.98
C LYS A 215 27.30 5.52 6.56
N GLN A 216 26.70 6.64 6.96
CA GLN A 216 25.37 6.64 7.56
C GLN A 216 24.31 6.97 6.51
N ILE A 217 23.45 6.01 6.22
CA ILE A 217 22.41 6.14 5.20
C ILE A 217 21.06 5.90 5.86
N LYS A 218 20.18 6.88 5.78
CA LYS A 218 18.78 6.75 6.20
C LYS A 218 17.90 6.52 4.98
N LEU A 219 17.29 5.35 4.88
CA LEU A 219 16.33 5.04 3.83
C LEU A 219 14.92 5.34 4.32
N PHE A 220 14.12 5.99 3.48
CA PHE A 220 12.68 6.11 3.67
C PHE A 220 12.00 5.25 2.64
N ILE A 221 11.18 4.32 3.11
CA ILE A 221 10.56 3.30 2.28
C ILE A 221 9.05 3.34 2.41
N ARG A 222 8.38 2.93 1.35
CA ARG A 222 6.96 2.62 1.34
C ARG A 222 6.80 1.13 1.08
N ARG A 223 6.39 0.41 2.12
CA ARG A 223 6.02 -1.00 2.03
C ARG A 223 4.57 -1.10 1.60
N LEU A 224 4.33 -1.67 0.43
CA LEU A 224 2.98 -2.05 0.04
C LEU A 224 2.44 -3.13 0.97
N SER A 225 1.12 -3.35 0.96
CA SER A 225 0.58 -4.54 1.61
C SER A 225 1.35 -5.79 1.14
N PRO A 226 1.61 -6.76 2.03
CA PRO A 226 2.17 -8.03 1.61
C PRO A 226 1.38 -8.55 0.40
N PRO A 227 2.06 -9.07 -0.64
CA PRO A 227 1.38 -9.59 -1.82
C PRO A 227 0.37 -10.62 -1.36
N ILE A 228 -0.88 -10.48 -1.80
CA ILE A 228 -1.92 -11.46 -1.48
C ILE A 228 -1.56 -12.71 -2.27
N ILE A 229 -1.04 -13.73 -1.58
CA ILE A 229 -0.82 -15.04 -2.19
C ILE A 229 -2.21 -15.66 -2.36
N LYS A 230 -2.64 -15.80 -3.61
CA LYS A 230 -3.90 -16.45 -3.97
C LYS A 230 -3.61 -17.73 -4.73
N THR A 231 -4.20 -18.83 -4.28
CA THR A 231 -4.32 -20.03 -5.12
C THR A 231 -5.46 -19.80 -6.11
N ILE A 232 -5.14 -19.86 -7.39
CA ILE A 232 -6.12 -19.68 -8.47
C ILE A 232 -6.23 -20.99 -9.23
N GLU A 233 -7.41 -21.62 -9.14
CA GLU A 233 -7.73 -22.80 -9.93
C GLU A 233 -8.14 -22.37 -11.34
N LEU A 234 -7.38 -22.84 -12.33
CA LEU A 234 -7.65 -22.57 -13.74
C LEU A 234 -8.11 -23.85 -14.40
N GLN A 235 -9.36 -23.89 -14.85
CA GLN A 235 -9.86 -24.97 -15.69
C GLN A 235 -9.58 -24.63 -17.16
N HIS A 236 -8.93 -25.54 -17.89
CA HIS A 236 -8.67 -25.36 -19.31
C HIS A 236 -8.82 -26.67 -20.09
N ASN A 237 -9.46 -26.59 -21.27
CA ASN A 237 -9.60 -27.71 -22.21
C ASN A 237 -8.63 -27.52 -23.41
N GLY A 238 -7.38 -27.15 -23.14
CA GLY A 238 -6.42 -26.77 -24.19
C GLY A 238 -5.31 -25.83 -23.70
N ARG A 239 -5.06 -24.72 -24.40
CA ARG A 239 -4.07 -23.71 -23.96
C ARG A 239 -4.64 -22.85 -22.83
N LEU A 240 -3.83 -22.56 -21.81
CA LEU A 240 -4.22 -21.78 -20.63
C LEU A 240 -4.56 -20.31 -20.92
N GLY A 241 -4.15 -19.77 -22.08
CA GLY A 241 -4.44 -18.36 -22.44
C GLY A 241 -3.59 -17.31 -21.70
N ILE A 242 -2.60 -17.71 -20.90
CA ILE A 242 -1.66 -16.82 -20.19
C ILE A 242 -0.30 -16.83 -20.88
N ARG A 243 0.35 -15.67 -20.98
CA ARG A 243 1.77 -15.54 -21.31
C ARG A 243 2.55 -15.09 -20.09
N ILE A 244 3.63 -15.79 -19.82
CA ILE A 244 4.55 -15.48 -18.71
C ILE A 244 5.85 -14.87 -19.24
N THR A 245 6.59 -14.20 -18.36
CA THR A 245 7.91 -13.61 -18.58
C THR A 245 8.75 -13.75 -17.32
N GLY A 246 10.06 -13.53 -17.39
CA GLY A 246 10.95 -13.73 -16.26
C GLY A 246 11.56 -15.13 -16.21
N GLY A 247 12.18 -15.47 -15.07
CA GLY A 247 13.01 -16.66 -14.92
C GLY A 247 14.51 -16.37 -15.09
N ILE A 248 15.34 -17.32 -14.63
CA ILE A 248 16.79 -17.20 -14.60
C ILE A 248 17.35 -16.98 -16.03
N GLY A 249 18.17 -15.94 -16.19
CA GLY A 249 18.79 -15.54 -17.46
C GLY A 249 17.84 -14.83 -18.43
N ARG A 250 16.57 -14.62 -18.05
CA ARG A 250 15.56 -13.86 -18.79
C ARG A 250 14.72 -13.02 -17.84
N GLU A 251 15.39 -12.45 -16.84
CA GLU A 251 14.79 -11.66 -15.78
C GLU A 251 13.93 -10.53 -16.38
N TYR A 252 12.70 -10.43 -15.90
CA TYR A 252 11.80 -9.35 -16.32
C TYR A 252 12.05 -8.08 -15.51
N ILE A 253 12.29 -8.26 -14.21
CA ILE A 253 12.79 -7.23 -13.29
C ILE A 253 14.26 -7.58 -13.04
N PRO A 254 15.22 -6.63 -13.19
CA PRO A 254 16.63 -6.92 -12.96
C PRO A 254 16.89 -7.60 -11.62
N ASP A 255 17.68 -8.68 -11.64
CA ASP A 255 18.02 -9.52 -10.48
C ASP A 255 16.82 -10.18 -9.76
N ASP A 256 15.64 -10.20 -10.39
CA ASP A 256 14.49 -10.97 -9.93
C ASP A 256 14.23 -12.15 -10.88
N HIS A 257 14.54 -13.35 -10.40
CA HIS A 257 14.31 -14.59 -11.13
C HIS A 257 12.84 -15.05 -11.12
N GLY A 258 11.93 -14.22 -10.63
CA GLY A 258 10.49 -14.48 -10.62
C GLY A 258 9.90 -14.66 -12.01
N ILE A 259 8.82 -15.44 -12.06
CA ILE A 259 8.00 -15.62 -13.24
C ILE A 259 6.75 -14.76 -13.08
N PHE A 260 6.47 -13.90 -14.05
CA PHE A 260 5.40 -12.90 -14.01
C PHE A 260 4.43 -13.08 -15.17
N ILE A 261 3.17 -12.74 -14.95
CA ILE A 261 2.17 -12.70 -16.02
C ILE A 261 2.38 -11.44 -16.85
N LYS A 262 2.64 -11.65 -18.15
CA LYS A 262 2.84 -10.57 -19.13
C LYS A 262 1.58 -10.26 -19.92
N HIS A 263 0.74 -11.26 -20.16
CA HIS A 263 -0.48 -11.09 -20.95
C HIS A 263 -1.51 -12.17 -20.66
N ILE A 264 -2.79 -11.83 -20.76
CA ILE A 264 -3.92 -12.74 -20.62
C ILE A 264 -4.80 -12.59 -21.87
N ASN A 265 -4.89 -13.64 -22.69
CA ASN A 265 -5.60 -13.62 -23.98
C ASN A 265 -7.07 -14.06 -23.86
N THR A 266 -7.31 -15.13 -23.10
CA THR A 266 -8.62 -15.78 -22.98
C THR A 266 -8.59 -16.64 -21.74
N LEU A 267 -9.28 -16.22 -20.68
CA LEU A 267 -9.64 -17.11 -19.60
C LEU A 267 -11.05 -16.74 -19.16
N GLN A 268 -11.90 -17.76 -19.00
CA GLN A 268 -13.00 -17.73 -18.04
C GLN A 268 -12.41 -17.70 -16.60
N THR A 269 -11.44 -16.84 -16.35
CA THR A 269 -11.02 -16.50 -15.00
C THR A 269 -12.06 -15.53 -14.50
N ASN A 270 -12.66 -15.84 -13.37
CA ASN A 270 -13.56 -14.95 -12.63
C ASN A 270 -12.83 -13.69 -12.10
N ASP A 271 -12.09 -12.96 -12.95
CA ASP A 271 -11.34 -11.73 -12.68
C ASP A 271 -10.33 -11.83 -11.52
N ARG A 272 -9.68 -12.98 -11.33
CA ARG A 272 -8.76 -13.20 -10.20
C ARG A 272 -7.27 -13.06 -10.51
N LEU A 273 -6.90 -13.09 -11.79
CA LEU A 273 -5.51 -13.11 -12.24
C LEU A 273 -5.24 -11.90 -13.13
N GLU A 274 -4.18 -11.16 -12.84
CA GLU A 274 -3.87 -9.89 -13.49
C GLU A 274 -2.48 -9.90 -14.16
N ILE A 275 -2.31 -9.01 -15.15
CA ILE A 275 -0.98 -8.74 -15.71
C ILE A 275 -0.11 -8.15 -14.59
N GLY A 276 0.99 -8.83 -14.30
CA GLY A 276 1.89 -8.50 -13.21
C GLY A 276 1.97 -9.50 -12.08
N ASP A 277 0.99 -10.37 -11.97
CA ASP A 277 1.00 -11.37 -10.90
C ASP A 277 2.23 -12.26 -11.05
N ARG A 278 2.91 -12.48 -9.91
CA ARG A 278 4.04 -13.40 -9.82
C ARG A 278 3.53 -14.81 -9.59
N LEU A 279 3.92 -15.74 -10.44
CA LEU A 279 3.68 -17.15 -10.23
C LEU A 279 4.70 -17.68 -9.22
N LEU A 280 4.19 -18.12 -8.06
CA LEU A 280 5.01 -18.70 -7.00
C LEU A 280 5.10 -20.22 -7.15
N GLN A 281 3.99 -20.87 -7.50
CA GLN A 281 3.89 -22.32 -7.63
C GLN A 281 2.83 -22.68 -8.67
N ILE A 282 3.06 -23.80 -9.38
CA ILE A 282 2.07 -24.44 -10.25
C ILE A 282 1.88 -25.86 -9.73
N SER A 283 0.63 -26.24 -9.45
CA SER A 283 0.26 -27.60 -9.07
C SER A 283 -0.71 -28.18 -10.09
N SER A 284 -0.50 -29.44 -10.49
CA SER A 284 -1.50 -30.20 -11.25
C SER A 284 -2.46 -30.90 -10.29
N MET A 285 -3.74 -30.53 -10.32
CA MET A 285 -4.81 -31.35 -9.74
C MET A 285 -5.21 -32.38 -10.82
N VAL A 286 -4.69 -33.60 -10.73
CA VAL A 286 -5.21 -34.72 -11.54
C VAL A 286 -6.46 -35.22 -10.82
N LYS A 287 -7.62 -35.10 -11.47
CA LYS A 287 -8.85 -35.76 -11.01
C LYS A 287 -8.81 -37.25 -11.34
#